data_AF-A0A3L8DGH6-F1
#
_entry.id   AF-A0A3L8DGH6-F1
#
_cell.length_a   1.000
_cell.length_b   1.000
_cell.length_c   1.000
_cell.angle_alpha   90.00
_cell.angle_beta   90.00
_cell.angle_gamma   90.00
#
_symmetry.space_group_name_H-M   'P 1'
#
loop_
_entity.id
_entity.type
_entity.pdbx_description
1 polymer ?
#
loop_
_entity_poly.entity_id
_entity_poly.type
_entity_poly.pdbx_seq_one_letter_code
_entity_poly.pdbx_strand_id
1 'polypeptide(L)'
;MDTKLLLHNYINKCSFTLFSEQSLNNPEAIPRLCAEDWEITDAFRDVLKMSYNAAIFWKTKKLTGQSNGTVKLIEENLNNLYKRVITSTETNCNDIIAVATSYCNMGIVYKDCTSKKELRIGRSHLKRSLEVLKGKELDRRAILIVMRASLLLECILHKLDELNTCCRFSHKAIGFYLEYTKQLSSFPAPLAVLSASLHTEEPGHYPNTVRSLMTLFVDLLWHVKACDFDQWDLHDLTIPVHNFLMNRWTAVPADLVNEGFTWASITANFQSYFVRQHRFSDARNYLAATQYILDEYRKELKANQYLPANTNYRLVKTNVAYGWATYSNMLLLRSKCKLYKFCSQNCKTIREGASGSTSSVESEEESAEPLTFTWGNLEERIKDIASQVTDTYVTNWVDANLLFLHSTKWFRKIRKYFLKKGEIFFAINAAYNVTVTYEYLESFRLCRNTRIKMHKRRVRMLNDICVIALEHHECKELLLATYFDRIISYGVLMGLMLTEDDIEITEKEKQQMFEYTSESVECYENYLSLHALLTSSQFCQTVQTTLMLHLNMASHSG
;
A
#
# COMPACT_ATOMS: atom_id res chain seq x y z
N MET A 1 2.64 -9.26 -11.80
CA MET A 1 2.90 -7.90 -12.36
C MET A 1 3.01 -6.97 -11.17
N ASP A 2 4.11 -6.22 -11.05
CA ASP A 2 4.32 -5.32 -9.91
C ASP A 2 3.40 -4.10 -10.02
N THR A 3 2.38 -4.05 -9.18
CA THR A 3 1.38 -2.97 -9.12
C THR A 3 2.00 -1.60 -8.92
N LYS A 4 3.02 -1.53 -8.07
CA LYS A 4 3.64 -0.26 -7.73
C LYS A 4 4.43 0.26 -8.93
N LEU A 5 5.04 -0.66 -9.70
CA LEU A 5 5.67 -0.33 -10.99
C LEU A 5 4.65 0.14 -12.04
N LEU A 6 3.46 -0.48 -12.11
CA LEU A 6 2.40 -0.04 -13.02
C LEU A 6 1.90 1.37 -12.68
N LEU A 7 1.61 1.62 -11.39
CA LEU A 7 1.18 2.93 -10.91
C LEU A 7 2.25 4.00 -11.17
N HIS A 8 3.51 3.69 -10.84
CA HIS A 8 4.67 4.55 -11.14
C HIS A 8 4.74 4.90 -12.63
N ASN A 9 4.70 3.89 -13.51
CA ASN A 9 4.85 4.11 -14.95
C ASN A 9 3.68 4.91 -15.53
N TYR A 10 2.46 4.71 -15.03
CA TYR A 10 1.28 5.42 -15.50
C TYR A 10 1.26 6.88 -15.06
N ILE A 11 1.55 7.14 -13.78
CA ILE A 11 1.68 8.50 -13.28
C ILE A 11 2.78 9.22 -14.05
N ASN A 12 3.94 8.58 -14.26
CA ASN A 12 5.05 9.16 -15.01
C ASN A 12 4.66 9.47 -16.48
N LYS A 13 3.96 8.55 -17.16
CA LYS A 13 3.42 8.78 -18.52
C LYS A 13 2.50 10.01 -18.55
N CYS A 14 1.58 10.11 -17.59
CA CYS A 14 0.64 11.23 -17.50
C CYS A 14 1.37 12.56 -17.25
N SER A 15 2.32 12.57 -16.30
CA SER A 15 3.14 13.75 -16.01
C SER A 15 3.95 14.18 -17.23
N PHE A 16 4.53 13.25 -17.99
CA PHE A 16 5.28 13.54 -19.21
C PHE A 16 4.40 14.17 -20.30
N THR A 17 3.18 13.66 -20.47
CA THR A 17 2.22 14.20 -21.45
C THR A 17 1.87 15.65 -21.11
N LEU A 18 1.46 15.92 -19.87
CA LEU A 18 1.15 17.29 -19.41
C LEU A 18 2.34 18.25 -19.56
N PHE A 19 3.56 17.76 -19.33
CA PHE A 19 4.77 18.55 -19.51
C PHE A 19 5.06 18.91 -20.95
N SER A 20 4.88 17.96 -21.87
CA SER A 20 5.05 18.25 -23.29
C SER A 20 4.10 19.38 -23.71
N GLU A 21 2.87 19.40 -23.19
CA GLU A 21 1.88 20.44 -23.48
C GLU A 21 2.23 21.80 -22.85
N GLN A 22 2.78 21.81 -21.62
CA GLN A 22 3.10 23.04 -20.89
C GLN A 22 4.45 23.66 -21.23
N SER A 23 5.48 22.85 -21.53
CA SER A 23 6.84 23.33 -21.82
C SER A 23 6.95 24.01 -23.19
N LEU A 24 6.16 23.58 -24.17
CA LEU A 24 6.11 24.17 -25.51
C LEU A 24 5.38 25.53 -25.55
N ASN A 25 4.56 25.85 -24.54
CA ASN A 25 3.60 26.96 -24.62
C ASN A 25 3.63 27.96 -23.45
N ASN A 26 4.43 27.75 -22.39
CA ASN A 26 4.39 28.63 -21.21
C ASN A 26 5.62 29.56 -21.07
N PRO A 27 5.51 30.86 -21.38
CA PRO A 27 6.60 31.83 -21.16
C PRO A 27 6.94 32.03 -19.67
N GLU A 28 6.07 31.65 -18.73
CA GLU A 28 6.35 31.66 -17.28
C GLU A 28 7.22 30.49 -16.81
N ALA A 29 7.47 29.48 -17.66
CA ALA A 29 8.39 28.37 -17.35
C ALA A 29 9.87 28.81 -17.40
N ILE A 30 10.13 30.03 -17.88
CA ILE A 30 11.44 30.68 -17.83
C ILE A 30 11.58 31.34 -16.44
N PRO A 31 12.55 30.94 -15.61
CA PRO A 31 12.70 31.46 -14.25
C PRO A 31 12.81 32.99 -14.23
N ARG A 32 11.97 33.67 -13.43
CA ARG A 32 12.16 35.09 -13.10
C ARG A 32 13.23 35.19 -12.04
N LEU A 33 14.34 35.84 -12.41
CA LEU A 33 15.67 35.51 -11.94
C LEU A 33 16.27 36.42 -10.86
N CYS A 34 15.58 37.48 -10.44
CA CYS A 34 16.13 38.35 -9.42
C CYS A 34 15.50 38.06 -8.06
N ALA A 35 16.33 37.66 -7.09
CA ALA A 35 15.92 37.74 -5.70
C ALA A 35 15.48 39.18 -5.38
N GLU A 36 16.07 40.19 -6.05
CA GLU A 36 15.69 41.60 -5.99
C GLU A 36 14.23 41.87 -6.38
N ASP A 37 13.60 41.01 -7.20
CA ASP A 37 12.18 41.11 -7.56
C ASP A 37 11.25 40.59 -6.45
N TRP A 38 11.81 39.92 -5.45
CA TRP A 38 11.06 39.44 -4.30
C TRP A 38 11.23 40.44 -3.15
N GLU A 39 10.09 40.82 -2.57
CA GLU A 39 10.00 41.61 -1.34
C GLU A 39 10.49 40.80 -0.13
N ILE A 40 11.79 40.45 -0.12
CA ILE A 40 12.51 39.76 0.94
C ILE A 40 13.29 40.80 1.73
N THR A 41 13.16 40.77 3.05
CA THR A 41 13.89 41.66 3.95
C THR A 41 15.38 41.34 3.94
N ASP A 42 16.25 42.35 4.02
CA ASP A 42 17.71 42.21 3.83
C ASP A 42 18.34 41.08 4.67
N ALA A 43 17.99 40.98 5.95
CA ALA A 43 18.52 39.92 6.82
C ALA A 43 18.21 38.50 6.31
N PHE A 44 17.03 38.29 5.70
CA PHE A 44 16.63 37.01 5.12
C PHE A 44 17.32 36.76 3.78
N ARG A 45 17.43 37.82 2.98
CA ARG A 45 18.10 37.81 1.67
C ARG A 45 19.58 37.45 1.80
N ASP A 46 20.27 38.00 2.78
CA ASP A 46 21.70 37.75 3.02
C ASP A 46 21.96 36.28 3.37
N VAL A 47 21.17 35.73 4.30
CA VAL A 47 21.26 34.31 4.68
C VAL A 47 20.93 33.39 3.50
N LEU A 48 19.95 33.77 2.68
CA LEU A 48 19.61 33.03 1.47
C LEU A 48 20.76 33.02 0.46
N LYS A 49 21.38 34.17 0.18
CA LYS A 49 22.56 34.27 -0.69
C LYS A 49 23.74 33.43 -0.15
N MET A 50 24.03 33.53 1.16
CA MET A 50 25.10 32.77 1.79
C MET A 50 24.89 31.25 1.71
N SER A 51 23.69 30.77 2.06
CA SER A 51 23.36 29.34 2.03
C SER A 51 23.35 28.77 0.61
N TYR A 52 22.86 29.52 -0.37
CA TYR A 52 22.90 29.13 -1.78
C TYR A 52 24.33 28.96 -2.27
N ASN A 53 25.20 29.93 -1.99
CA ASN A 53 26.61 29.87 -2.37
C ASN A 53 27.30 28.66 -1.72
N ALA A 54 27.02 28.37 -0.45
CA ALA A 54 27.51 27.17 0.21
C ALA A 54 27.05 25.88 -0.51
N ALA A 55 25.75 25.76 -0.83
CA ALA A 55 25.22 24.58 -1.52
C ALA A 55 25.82 24.38 -2.93
N ILE A 56 25.97 25.45 -3.72
CA ILE A 56 26.59 25.39 -5.06
C ILE A 56 28.08 25.03 -4.98
N PHE A 57 28.79 25.60 -4.01
CA PHE A 57 30.19 25.27 -3.75
C PHE A 57 30.36 23.77 -3.45
N TRP A 58 29.53 23.23 -2.56
CA TRP A 58 29.55 21.80 -2.23
C TRP A 58 29.16 20.90 -3.42
N LYS A 59 28.23 21.34 -4.28
CA LYS A 59 27.82 20.60 -5.49
C LYS A 59 28.95 20.48 -6.53
N THR A 60 29.82 21.48 -6.64
CA THR A 60 30.80 21.60 -7.75
C THR A 60 32.16 20.97 -7.46
N LYS A 61 32.43 20.50 -6.23
CA LYS A 61 33.63 19.73 -5.82
C LYS A 61 35.01 20.31 -6.25
N LYS A 62 35.09 21.57 -6.66
CA LYS A 62 36.36 22.26 -6.95
C LYS A 62 36.70 23.23 -5.81
N LEU A 63 37.85 22.94 -5.20
CA LEU A 63 38.57 23.67 -4.16
C LEU A 63 38.25 23.26 -2.72
N THR A 64 39.22 22.58 -2.13
CA THR A 64 39.40 22.36 -0.70
C THR A 64 39.35 23.69 0.06
N GLY A 65 38.44 23.79 1.04
CA GLY A 65 38.53 24.76 2.13
C GLY A 65 37.54 25.92 2.07
N GLN A 66 36.24 25.67 2.26
CA GLN A 66 35.43 26.65 2.97
C GLN A 66 35.60 26.40 4.47
N SER A 67 35.94 27.45 5.23
CA SER A 67 36.17 27.32 6.67
C SER A 67 34.89 26.83 7.35
N ASN A 68 35.02 25.89 8.29
CA ASN A 68 33.94 25.54 9.22
C ASN A 68 33.25 26.77 9.84
N GLY A 69 33.91 27.94 9.86
CA GLY A 69 33.35 29.21 10.30
C GLY A 69 32.22 29.75 9.42
N THR A 70 32.27 29.59 8.10
CA THR A 70 31.21 30.12 7.19
C THR A 70 29.91 29.36 7.38
N VAL A 71 29.98 28.03 7.45
CA VAL A 71 28.81 27.17 7.71
C VAL A 71 28.19 27.49 9.08
N LYS A 72 29.01 27.61 10.13
CA LYS A 72 28.53 27.99 11.48
C LYS A 72 27.83 29.35 11.51
N LEU A 73 28.39 30.35 10.82
CA LEU A 73 27.77 31.67 10.73
C LEU A 73 26.38 31.60 10.07
N ILE A 74 26.24 30.80 9.00
CA ILE A 74 24.94 30.56 8.36
C ILE A 74 23.97 29.89 9.34
N GLU A 75 24.41 28.87 10.07
CA GLU A 75 23.58 28.17 11.07
C GLU A 75 23.09 29.10 12.19
N GLU A 76 23.98 29.94 12.73
CA GLU A 76 23.65 30.93 13.76
C GLU A 76 22.62 31.94 13.27
N ASN A 77 22.83 32.49 12.07
CA ASN A 77 21.88 33.43 11.47
C ASN A 77 20.53 32.76 11.18
N LEU A 78 20.53 31.53 10.66
CA LEU A 78 19.30 30.77 10.44
C LEU A 78 18.53 30.50 11.72
N ASN A 79 19.22 30.17 12.83
CA ASN A 79 18.56 29.97 14.13
C ASN A 79 17.86 31.24 14.62
N ASN A 80 18.46 32.42 14.39
CA ASN A 80 17.88 33.70 14.76
C ASN A 80 16.66 34.04 13.89
N LEU A 81 16.76 33.85 12.57
CA LEU A 81 15.64 34.08 11.65
C LEU A 81 14.49 33.10 11.88
N TYR A 82 14.79 31.83 12.16
CA TYR A 82 13.78 30.81 12.48
C TYR A 82 12.95 31.18 13.71
N LYS A 83 13.61 31.66 14.78
CA LYS A 83 12.89 32.17 15.96
C LYS A 83 11.94 33.30 15.56
N ARG A 84 12.40 34.27 14.77
CA ARG A 84 11.55 35.38 14.28
C ARG A 84 10.35 34.88 13.47
N VAL A 85 10.55 33.92 12.57
CA VAL A 85 9.48 33.33 11.74
C VAL A 85 8.40 32.67 12.60
N ILE A 86 8.79 31.99 13.68
CA ILE A 86 7.85 31.22 14.51
C ILE A 86 7.19 32.08 15.58
N THR A 87 7.87 33.11 16.09
CA THR A 87 7.32 33.97 17.15
C THR A 87 6.52 35.16 16.61
N SER A 88 6.78 35.60 15.37
CA SER A 88 6.09 36.74 14.77
C SER A 88 4.93 36.30 13.88
N THR A 89 3.73 36.83 14.15
CA THR A 89 2.54 36.66 13.32
C THR A 89 2.59 37.48 12.02
N GLU A 90 3.52 38.41 11.88
CA GLU A 90 3.58 39.38 10.77
C GLU A 90 4.69 39.09 9.74
N THR A 91 5.38 37.94 9.85
CA THR A 91 6.47 37.64 8.91
C THR A 91 5.92 37.41 7.50
N ASN A 92 6.42 38.17 6.52
CA ASN A 92 6.01 38.04 5.12
C ASN A 92 6.29 36.62 4.59
N CYS A 93 5.39 36.12 3.74
CA CYS A 93 5.52 34.84 3.04
C CYS A 93 6.86 34.69 2.31
N ASN A 94 7.35 35.75 1.64
CA ASN A 94 8.64 35.70 0.93
C ASN A 94 9.82 35.45 1.88
N ASP A 95 9.81 36.05 3.07
CA ASP A 95 10.83 35.84 4.10
C ASP A 95 10.77 34.40 4.64
N ILE A 96 9.58 33.85 4.84
CA ILE A 96 9.37 32.45 5.24
C ILE A 96 9.95 31.50 4.18
N ILE A 97 9.65 31.74 2.90
CA ILE A 97 10.18 30.93 1.78
C ILE A 97 11.71 31.06 1.70
N ALA A 98 12.27 32.24 1.94
CA ALA A 98 13.72 32.45 1.97
C ALA A 98 14.39 31.63 3.08
N VAL A 99 13.84 31.60 4.30
CA VAL A 99 14.35 30.74 5.40
C VAL A 99 14.24 29.27 5.02
N ALA A 100 13.09 28.85 4.49
CA ALA A 100 12.86 27.46 4.10
C ALA A 100 13.88 27.00 3.05
N THR A 101 14.08 27.82 2.02
CA THR A 101 15.05 27.57 0.94
C THR A 101 16.47 27.50 1.49
N SER A 102 16.81 28.38 2.42
CA SER A 102 18.14 28.39 3.06
C SER A 102 18.39 27.11 3.86
N TYR A 103 17.41 26.64 4.62
CA TYR A 103 17.51 25.34 5.31
C TYR A 103 17.61 24.17 4.34
N CYS A 104 16.89 24.20 3.20
CA CYS A 104 17.02 23.19 2.15
C CYS A 104 18.42 23.19 1.52
N ASN A 105 18.98 24.37 1.24
CA ASN A 105 20.36 24.54 0.77
C ASN A 105 21.38 23.96 1.78
N MET A 106 21.18 24.19 3.07
CA MET A 106 22.00 23.56 4.11
C MET A 106 21.85 22.04 4.13
N GLY A 107 20.65 21.50 3.86
CA GLY A 107 20.46 20.07 3.66
C GLY A 107 21.33 19.50 2.53
N ILE A 108 21.51 20.24 1.44
CA ILE A 108 22.39 19.85 0.32
C ILE A 108 23.85 19.77 0.76
N VAL A 109 24.30 20.72 1.58
CA VAL A 109 25.68 20.72 2.14
C VAL A 109 25.97 19.43 2.92
N TYR A 110 25.01 18.94 3.70
CA TYR A 110 25.20 17.77 4.56
C TYR A 110 24.84 16.42 3.92
N LYS A 111 24.12 16.38 2.79
CA LYS A 111 23.58 15.13 2.23
C LYS A 111 24.65 14.10 1.88
N ASP A 112 25.84 14.55 1.50
CA ASP A 112 26.95 13.69 1.03
C ASP A 112 28.02 13.44 2.10
N CYS A 113 27.80 13.92 3.33
CA CYS A 113 28.64 13.59 4.48
C CYS A 113 28.57 12.09 4.81
N THR A 114 29.69 11.55 5.30
CA THR A 114 29.78 10.15 5.78
C THR A 114 29.56 10.04 7.29
N SER A 115 29.76 11.13 8.04
CA SER A 115 29.55 11.15 9.48
C SER A 115 28.06 11.13 9.84
N LYS A 116 27.65 10.16 10.67
CA LYS A 116 26.28 10.13 11.22
C LYS A 116 25.91 11.42 11.98
N LYS A 117 26.90 12.10 12.60
CA LYS A 117 26.67 13.38 13.30
C LYS A 117 26.28 14.48 12.32
N GLU A 118 26.98 14.60 11.20
CA GLU A 118 26.73 15.59 10.16
C GLU A 118 25.41 15.32 9.43
N LEU A 119 25.13 14.05 9.11
CA LEU A 119 23.85 13.64 8.53
C LEU A 119 22.66 14.01 9.44
N ARG A 120 22.81 13.88 10.77
CA ARG A 120 21.78 14.33 11.73
C ARG A 120 21.57 15.84 11.73
N ILE A 121 22.62 16.63 11.47
CA ILE A 121 22.50 18.09 11.30
C ILE A 121 21.72 18.39 10.01
N GLY A 122 22.09 17.77 8.89
CA GLY A 122 21.35 17.86 7.64
C GLY A 122 19.87 17.51 7.79
N ARG A 123 19.57 16.40 8.48
CA ARG A 123 18.20 15.98 8.83
C ARG A 123 17.45 17.08 9.59
N SER A 124 18.10 17.72 10.56
CA SER A 124 17.50 18.80 11.36
C SER A 124 17.15 20.02 10.49
N HIS A 125 18.05 20.44 9.60
CA HIS A 125 17.80 21.54 8.68
C HIS A 125 16.63 21.23 7.74
N LEU A 126 16.60 20.05 7.13
CA LEU A 126 15.51 19.66 6.23
C LEU A 126 14.15 19.60 6.95
N LYS A 127 14.11 19.07 8.18
CA LYS A 127 12.87 19.10 8.99
C LYS A 127 12.41 20.53 9.27
N ARG A 128 13.31 21.45 9.61
CA ARG A 128 12.97 22.87 9.81
C ARG A 128 12.50 23.55 8.54
N SER A 129 13.09 23.21 7.39
CA SER A 129 12.66 23.70 6.07
C SER A 129 11.18 23.34 5.82
N LEU A 130 10.81 22.08 6.05
CA LEU A 130 9.42 21.64 5.91
C LEU A 130 8.50 22.25 6.99
N GLU A 131 9.00 22.44 8.21
CA GLU A 131 8.23 23.00 9.32
C GLU A 131 7.81 24.45 9.08
N VAL A 132 8.70 25.30 8.58
CA VAL A 132 8.37 26.71 8.28
C VAL A 132 7.43 26.84 7.07
N LEU A 133 7.38 25.83 6.20
CA LEU A 133 6.49 25.80 5.03
C LEU A 133 5.09 25.25 5.32
N LYS A 134 4.79 24.85 6.57
CA LYS A 134 3.46 24.37 6.94
C LYS A 134 2.37 25.38 6.58
N GLY A 135 1.33 24.91 5.89
CA GLY A 135 0.22 25.71 5.37
C GLY A 135 0.55 26.54 4.12
N LYS A 136 1.73 26.33 3.51
CA LYS A 136 2.19 27.02 2.29
C LYS A 136 2.73 26.05 1.25
N GLU A 137 2.53 24.75 1.44
CA GLU A 137 3.17 23.69 0.65
C GLU A 137 2.76 23.73 -0.83
N LEU A 138 1.56 24.22 -1.11
CA LEU A 138 0.99 24.39 -2.46
C LEU A 138 1.27 25.76 -3.08
N ASP A 139 1.99 26.66 -2.38
CA ASP A 139 2.38 27.93 -2.99
C ASP A 139 3.39 27.65 -4.11
N ARG A 140 3.20 28.29 -5.27
CA ARG A 140 4.10 28.14 -6.43
C ARG A 140 5.57 28.45 -6.10
N ARG A 141 5.82 29.25 -5.06
CA ARG A 141 7.16 29.59 -4.54
C ARG A 141 7.74 28.55 -3.58
N ALA A 142 6.91 27.67 -3.03
CA ALA A 142 7.28 26.72 -1.98
C ALA A 142 7.31 25.27 -2.47
N ILE A 143 6.42 24.88 -3.39
CA ILE A 143 6.23 23.48 -3.81
C ILE A 143 7.53 22.79 -4.20
N LEU A 144 8.41 23.49 -4.93
CA LEU A 144 9.70 22.93 -5.35
C LEU A 144 10.64 22.69 -4.16
N ILE A 145 10.60 23.57 -3.16
CA ILE A 145 11.38 23.43 -1.92
C ILE A 145 10.85 22.27 -1.08
N VAL A 146 9.53 22.12 -0.98
CA VAL A 146 8.89 20.98 -0.28
C VAL A 146 9.36 19.66 -0.90
N MET A 147 9.31 19.55 -2.23
CA MET A 147 9.71 18.33 -2.92
C MET A 147 11.20 18.01 -2.77
N ARG A 148 12.08 19.02 -2.92
CA ARG A 148 13.53 18.84 -2.71
C ARG A 148 13.85 18.46 -1.27
N ALA A 149 13.27 19.16 -0.31
CA ALA A 149 13.54 18.92 1.11
C ALA A 149 13.08 17.52 1.53
N SER A 150 11.90 17.08 1.07
CA SER A 150 11.42 15.72 1.28
C SER A 150 12.36 14.69 0.68
N LEU A 151 12.72 14.79 -0.61
CA LEU A 151 13.59 13.82 -1.27
C LEU A 151 14.97 13.72 -0.59
N LEU A 152 15.56 14.86 -0.24
CA LEU A 152 16.84 14.89 0.49
C LEU A 152 16.72 14.26 1.88
N LEU A 153 15.59 14.46 2.56
CA LEU A 153 15.37 13.94 3.90
C LEU A 153 15.30 12.40 3.86
N GLU A 154 14.60 11.83 2.89
CA GLU A 154 14.58 10.38 2.69
C GLU A 154 15.98 9.81 2.38
N CYS A 155 16.74 10.51 1.53
CA CYS A 155 18.11 10.12 1.23
C CYS A 155 18.99 10.08 2.50
N ILE A 156 18.87 11.08 3.38
CA ILE A 156 19.60 11.12 4.66
C ILE A 156 19.10 10.05 5.63
N LEU A 157 17.79 9.84 5.74
CA LEU A 157 17.21 8.81 6.61
C LEU A 157 17.67 7.40 6.20
N HIS A 158 17.78 7.15 4.89
CA HIS A 158 18.32 5.90 4.38
C HIS A 158 19.80 5.71 4.76
N LYS A 159 20.63 6.76 4.70
CA LYS A 159 22.04 6.72 5.16
C LYS A 159 22.19 6.57 6.68
N LEU A 160 21.15 6.93 7.44
CA LEU A 160 21.13 6.80 8.90
C LEU A 160 20.56 5.45 9.38
N ASP A 161 20.12 4.58 8.47
CA ASP A 161 19.40 3.31 8.75
C ASP A 161 18.05 3.52 9.47
N GLU A 162 17.40 4.68 9.29
CA GLU A 162 16.13 5.05 9.93
C GLU A 162 14.91 4.78 9.00
N LEU A 163 14.87 3.60 8.39
CA LEU A 163 13.97 3.24 7.28
C LEU A 163 12.48 3.27 7.64
N ASN A 164 12.12 3.04 8.90
CA ASN A 164 10.73 3.08 9.37
C ASN A 164 10.06 4.46 9.20
N THR A 165 10.84 5.52 9.01
CA THR A 165 10.34 6.89 8.80
C THR A 165 10.45 7.37 7.35
N CYS A 166 11.07 6.58 6.47
CA CYS A 166 11.59 6.97 5.16
C CYS A 166 10.53 7.03 4.03
N CYS A 167 9.27 6.73 4.32
CA CYS A 167 8.20 6.81 3.31
C CYS A 167 7.27 8.00 3.56
N ARG A 168 7.25 8.54 4.78
CA ARG A 168 6.25 9.52 5.19
C ARG A 168 6.44 10.88 4.53
N PHE A 169 7.68 11.30 4.28
CA PHE A 169 7.95 12.59 3.62
C PHE A 169 7.66 12.49 2.11
N SER A 170 7.97 11.34 1.52
CA SER A 170 7.61 11.01 0.13
C SER A 170 6.11 11.02 -0.10
N HIS A 171 5.35 10.37 0.79
CA HIS A 171 3.89 10.34 0.70
C HIS A 171 3.32 11.76 0.66
N LYS A 172 3.68 12.59 1.64
CA LYS A 172 3.25 14.00 1.69
C LYS A 172 3.63 14.79 0.44
N ALA A 173 4.88 14.68 -0.01
CA ALA A 173 5.35 15.42 -1.18
C ALA A 173 4.62 15.00 -2.47
N ILE A 174 4.31 13.71 -2.62
CA ILE A 174 3.49 13.20 -3.73
C ILE A 174 2.06 13.74 -3.63
N GLY A 175 1.47 13.73 -2.44
CA GLY A 175 0.16 14.32 -2.19
C GLY A 175 0.11 15.80 -2.59
N PHE A 176 1.05 16.60 -2.11
CA PHE A 176 1.16 18.02 -2.45
C PHE A 176 1.38 18.25 -3.95
N TYR A 177 2.20 17.43 -4.61
CA TYR A 177 2.37 17.54 -6.06
C TYR A 177 1.06 17.28 -6.81
N LEU A 178 0.35 16.19 -6.47
CA LEU A 178 -0.91 15.85 -7.12
C LEU A 178 -1.97 16.92 -6.88
N GLU A 179 -2.02 17.51 -5.69
CA GLU A 179 -2.92 18.61 -5.37
C GLU A 179 -2.54 19.91 -6.10
N TYR A 180 -1.26 20.31 -6.06
CA TYR A 180 -0.75 21.51 -6.74
C TYR A 180 -0.99 21.46 -8.25
N THR A 181 -0.81 20.28 -8.86
CA THR A 181 -1.03 20.05 -10.29
C THR A 181 -2.50 19.86 -10.66
N LYS A 182 -3.42 20.00 -9.69
CA LYS A 182 -4.85 19.71 -9.83
C LYS A 182 -5.08 18.35 -10.50
N GLN A 183 -4.41 17.33 -9.98
CA GLN A 183 -4.44 15.96 -10.47
C GLN A 183 -3.97 15.84 -11.93
N LEU A 184 -2.85 16.53 -12.25
CA LEU A 184 -2.26 16.59 -13.59
C LEU A 184 -3.19 17.17 -14.66
N SER A 185 -3.97 18.21 -14.32
CA SER A 185 -4.83 18.91 -15.28
C SER A 185 -4.26 20.28 -15.69
N SER A 186 -3.86 21.11 -14.74
CA SER A 186 -3.31 22.45 -14.98
C SER A 186 -2.66 23.01 -13.72
N PHE A 187 -1.57 23.77 -13.86
CA PHE A 187 -0.92 24.45 -12.75
C PHE A 187 -0.02 25.61 -13.19
N PRO A 188 0.17 26.63 -12.34
CA PRO A 188 1.15 27.69 -12.62
C PRO A 188 2.58 27.14 -12.50
N ALA A 189 3.51 27.66 -13.31
CA ALA A 189 4.91 27.25 -13.22
C ALA A 189 5.46 27.53 -11.80
N PRO A 190 6.17 26.58 -11.17
CA PRO A 190 6.83 26.83 -9.90
C PRO A 190 7.86 27.95 -10.02
N LEU A 191 7.99 28.75 -8.98
CA LEU A 191 9.01 29.77 -8.86
C LEU A 191 10.13 29.28 -7.95
N ALA A 192 11.36 29.63 -8.28
CA ALA A 192 12.53 29.29 -7.47
C ALA A 192 13.44 30.51 -7.36
N VAL A 193 13.86 30.84 -6.14
CA VAL A 193 14.84 31.89 -5.87
C VAL A 193 15.97 31.30 -5.07
N LEU A 194 17.21 31.43 -5.59
CA LEU A 194 18.44 31.02 -4.90
C LEU A 194 18.34 29.62 -4.26
N SER A 195 17.70 28.69 -4.96
CA SER A 195 17.55 27.31 -4.53
C SER A 195 18.47 26.42 -5.35
N ALA A 196 19.44 25.78 -4.70
CA ALA A 196 20.37 24.89 -5.38
C ALA A 196 19.63 23.62 -5.85
N SER A 197 19.79 23.28 -7.13
CA SER A 197 19.20 22.06 -7.71
C SER A 197 19.95 20.81 -7.24
N LEU A 198 19.25 19.67 -7.22
CA LEU A 198 19.86 18.36 -6.99
C LEU A 198 20.69 17.89 -8.19
N HIS A 199 21.43 16.79 -8.04
CA HIS A 199 22.19 16.19 -9.16
C HIS A 199 21.31 15.43 -10.15
N THR A 200 20.14 14.96 -9.71
CA THR A 200 19.16 14.28 -10.58
C THR A 200 18.46 15.26 -11.52
N GLU A 201 18.42 16.54 -11.15
CA GLU A 201 17.91 17.64 -11.96
C GLU A 201 18.95 18.09 -13.01
N GLU A 202 18.47 18.61 -14.15
CA GLU A 202 19.35 18.98 -15.26
C GLU A 202 20.46 19.98 -14.85
N PRO A 203 21.71 19.75 -15.27
CA PRO A 203 22.80 20.67 -15.02
C PRO A 203 22.65 21.94 -15.87
N GLY A 204 22.58 23.08 -15.20
CA GLY A 204 22.53 24.40 -15.83
C GLY A 204 22.43 25.47 -14.76
N HIS A 205 22.83 26.72 -15.08
CA HIS A 205 22.63 27.84 -14.16
C HIS A 205 21.13 28.09 -13.85
N TYR A 206 20.22 27.62 -14.73
CA TYR A 206 18.77 27.89 -14.66
C TYR A 206 17.95 26.65 -15.04
N PRO A 207 17.68 25.72 -14.10
CA PRO A 207 16.80 24.59 -14.37
C PRO A 207 15.39 25.09 -14.67
N ASN A 208 14.77 24.61 -15.75
CA ASN A 208 13.33 24.79 -15.99
C ASN A 208 12.58 24.25 -14.75
N THR A 209 11.88 25.12 -14.03
CA THR A 209 11.29 24.78 -12.72
C THR A 209 10.18 23.75 -12.82
N VAL A 210 9.46 23.72 -13.94
CA VAL A 210 8.46 22.68 -14.26
C VAL A 210 9.16 21.33 -14.44
N ARG A 211 10.28 21.30 -15.16
CA ARG A 211 11.07 20.08 -15.36
C ARG A 211 11.67 19.59 -14.05
N SER A 212 12.22 20.48 -13.23
CA SER A 212 12.71 20.17 -11.89
C SER A 212 11.61 19.54 -11.03
N LEU A 213 10.41 20.13 -11.01
CA LEU A 213 9.26 19.62 -10.27
C LEU A 213 8.94 18.17 -10.68
N MET A 214 8.91 17.90 -11.98
CA MET A 214 8.67 16.56 -12.50
C MET A 214 9.77 15.56 -12.15
N THR A 215 11.04 15.94 -12.32
CA THR A 215 12.17 15.06 -11.99
C THR A 215 12.09 14.64 -10.53
N LEU A 216 11.85 15.62 -9.63
CA LEU A 216 11.68 15.35 -8.21
C LEU A 216 10.46 14.46 -7.94
N PHE A 217 9.35 14.66 -8.65
CA PHE A 217 8.16 13.83 -8.52
C PHE A 217 8.44 12.37 -8.88
N VAL A 218 9.12 12.14 -10.01
CA VAL A 218 9.49 10.80 -10.47
C VAL A 218 10.46 10.13 -9.49
N ASP A 219 11.45 10.87 -8.99
CA ASP A 219 12.38 10.37 -7.97
C ASP A 219 11.62 9.95 -6.69
N LEU A 220 10.67 10.77 -6.23
CA LEU A 220 9.83 10.48 -5.07
C LEU A 220 8.89 9.27 -5.30
N LEU A 221 8.34 9.11 -6.50
CA LEU A 221 7.48 7.95 -6.82
C LEU A 221 8.23 6.63 -6.74
N TRP A 222 9.55 6.62 -6.95
CA TRP A 222 10.36 5.41 -6.75
C TRP A 222 10.32 4.94 -5.30
N HIS A 223 10.22 5.84 -4.32
CA HIS A 223 10.07 5.49 -2.92
C HIS A 223 8.73 4.79 -2.65
N VAL A 224 7.64 5.25 -3.27
CA VAL A 224 6.33 4.57 -3.19
C VAL A 224 6.38 3.13 -3.72
N LYS A 225 7.23 2.88 -4.73
CA LYS A 225 7.48 1.52 -5.22
C LYS A 225 8.21 0.65 -4.19
N ALA A 226 9.17 1.21 -3.47
CA ALA A 226 9.95 0.48 -2.47
C ALA A 226 9.13 0.18 -1.19
N CYS A 227 8.23 1.07 -0.77
CA CYS A 227 7.48 0.94 0.48
C CYS A 227 6.31 -0.05 0.37
N ASP A 228 6.13 -0.91 1.37
CA ASP A 228 4.99 -1.84 1.43
C ASP A 228 3.64 -1.12 1.56
N PHE A 229 2.58 -1.73 1.03
CA PHE A 229 1.22 -1.15 1.09
C PHE A 229 0.78 -0.85 2.51
N ASP A 230 1.25 -1.62 3.50
CA ASP A 230 0.86 -1.46 4.89
C ASP A 230 1.49 -0.19 5.51
N GLN A 231 2.49 0.39 4.84
CA GLN A 231 3.15 1.64 5.22
C GLN A 231 2.54 2.85 4.50
N TRP A 232 1.62 2.65 3.56
CA TRP A 232 1.00 3.75 2.81
C TRP A 232 0.02 4.51 3.69
N ASP A 233 0.28 5.80 3.83
CA ASP A 233 -0.58 6.69 4.59
C ASP A 233 -1.88 6.95 3.80
N LEU A 234 -3.02 6.89 4.50
CA LEU A 234 -4.32 7.07 3.89
C LEU A 234 -4.48 8.49 3.35
N HIS A 235 -4.14 9.51 4.16
CA HIS A 235 -4.38 10.91 3.85
C HIS A 235 -3.27 11.50 2.99
N ASP A 236 -2.01 11.20 3.31
CA ASP A 236 -0.86 11.81 2.65
C ASP A 236 -0.60 11.21 1.26
N LEU A 237 -0.96 9.95 1.00
CA LEU A 237 -0.71 9.28 -0.29
C LEU A 237 -1.97 8.70 -0.94
N THR A 238 -2.72 7.88 -0.20
CA THR A 238 -3.77 7.04 -0.81
C THR A 238 -4.94 7.87 -1.35
N ILE A 239 -5.42 8.85 -0.60
CA ILE A 239 -6.48 9.77 -1.03
C ILE A 239 -6.03 10.60 -2.25
N PRO A 240 -4.85 11.24 -2.27
CA PRO A 240 -4.33 11.90 -3.47
C PRO A 240 -4.25 10.98 -4.69
N VAL A 241 -3.75 9.75 -4.54
CA VAL A 241 -3.69 8.76 -5.63
C VAL A 241 -5.08 8.34 -6.09
N HIS A 242 -6.03 8.15 -5.18
CA HIS A 242 -7.43 7.89 -5.51
C HIS A 242 -8.02 9.03 -6.35
N ASN A 243 -7.85 10.28 -5.89
CA ASN A 243 -8.33 11.47 -6.61
C ASN A 243 -7.70 11.58 -8.00
N PHE A 244 -6.41 11.28 -8.13
CA PHE A 244 -5.74 11.20 -9.42
C PHE A 244 -6.40 10.15 -10.34
N LEU A 245 -6.59 8.93 -9.85
CA LEU A 245 -7.20 7.84 -10.63
C LEU A 245 -8.65 8.17 -11.01
N MET A 246 -9.41 8.82 -10.12
CA MET A 246 -10.78 9.25 -10.40
C MET A 246 -10.82 10.42 -11.41
N ASN A 247 -9.87 11.36 -11.35
CA ASN A 247 -9.77 12.40 -12.37
C ASN A 247 -9.51 11.80 -13.75
N ARG A 248 -8.58 10.83 -13.82
CA ARG A 248 -8.27 10.11 -15.08
C ARG A 248 -9.43 9.28 -15.63
N TRP A 249 -10.41 8.91 -14.80
CA TRP A 249 -11.62 8.24 -15.26
C TRP A 249 -12.33 9.01 -16.38
N THR A 250 -12.30 10.34 -16.35
CA THR A 250 -12.95 11.18 -17.38
C THR A 250 -12.40 10.97 -18.79
N ALA A 251 -11.14 10.57 -18.92
CA ALA A 251 -10.51 10.26 -20.20
C ALA A 251 -10.78 8.82 -20.66
N VAL A 252 -11.17 7.92 -19.75
CA VAL A 252 -11.35 6.49 -20.04
C VAL A 252 -12.42 6.21 -21.10
N PRO A 253 -13.62 6.85 -21.08
CA PRO A 253 -14.61 6.62 -22.13
C PRO A 253 -14.15 7.06 -23.53
N ALA A 254 -13.24 8.04 -23.63
CA ALA A 254 -12.76 8.56 -24.90
C ALA A 254 -11.66 7.68 -25.54
N ASP A 255 -10.85 7.01 -24.72
CA ASP A 255 -9.83 6.03 -25.15
C ASP A 255 -9.88 4.79 -24.25
N LEU A 256 -10.93 3.99 -24.44
CA LEU A 256 -11.16 2.79 -23.64
C LEU A 256 -10.07 1.74 -23.90
N VAL A 257 -9.51 1.69 -25.11
CA VAL A 257 -8.47 0.73 -25.49
C VAL A 257 -7.16 0.97 -24.76
N ASN A 258 -6.63 2.20 -24.75
CA ASN A 258 -5.36 2.48 -24.11
C ASN A 258 -5.53 2.96 -22.67
N GLU A 259 -6.30 4.02 -22.45
CA GLU A 259 -6.45 4.65 -21.14
C GLU A 259 -7.32 3.78 -20.23
N GLY A 260 -8.43 3.23 -20.72
CA GLY A 260 -9.28 2.32 -19.96
C GLY A 260 -8.57 1.05 -19.50
N PHE A 261 -7.86 0.37 -20.42
CA PHE A 261 -7.11 -0.82 -20.08
C PHE A 261 -5.96 -0.55 -19.07
N THR A 262 -5.25 0.57 -19.25
CA THR A 262 -4.16 0.96 -18.34
C THR A 262 -4.70 1.27 -16.96
N TRP A 263 -5.79 2.05 -16.88
CA TRP A 263 -6.49 2.35 -15.64
C TRP A 263 -6.91 1.06 -14.92
N ALA A 264 -7.58 0.15 -15.63
CA ALA A 264 -8.04 -1.12 -15.07
C ALA A 264 -6.88 -1.99 -14.54
N SER A 265 -5.72 -1.97 -15.22
CA SER A 265 -4.54 -2.73 -14.80
C SER A 265 -3.99 -2.25 -13.45
N ILE A 266 -4.06 -0.95 -13.19
CA ILE A 266 -3.60 -0.32 -11.95
C ILE A 266 -4.59 -0.56 -10.83
N THR A 267 -5.87 -0.26 -11.08
CA THR A 267 -6.94 -0.37 -10.08
C THR A 267 -7.23 -1.81 -9.65
N ALA A 268 -7.03 -2.79 -10.55
CA ALA A 268 -7.17 -4.22 -10.25
C ALA A 268 -6.35 -4.65 -9.02
N ASN A 269 -5.22 -4.01 -8.79
CA ASN A 269 -4.33 -4.34 -7.69
C ASN A 269 -4.42 -3.35 -6.54
N PHE A 270 -4.77 -2.08 -6.79
CA PHE A 270 -4.92 -1.05 -5.77
C PHE A 270 -5.98 -1.43 -4.71
N GLN A 271 -7.01 -2.19 -5.10
CA GLN A 271 -7.97 -2.80 -4.17
C GLN A 271 -7.32 -3.58 -3.00
N SER A 272 -6.13 -4.17 -3.23
CA SER A 272 -5.44 -4.98 -2.21
C SER A 272 -5.02 -4.15 -1.00
N TYR A 273 -4.70 -2.87 -1.20
CA TYR A 273 -4.45 -1.93 -0.11
C TYR A 273 -5.69 -1.83 0.78
N PHE A 274 -6.86 -1.56 0.19
CA PHE A 274 -8.12 -1.41 0.94
C PHE A 274 -8.55 -2.69 1.66
N VAL A 275 -8.33 -3.87 1.06
CA VAL A 275 -8.60 -5.16 1.73
C VAL A 275 -7.72 -5.32 2.99
N ARG A 276 -6.43 -4.99 2.91
CA ARG A 276 -5.51 -5.06 4.05
C ARG A 276 -5.84 -4.06 5.14
N GLN A 277 -6.29 -2.87 4.77
CA GLN A 277 -6.76 -1.82 5.68
C GLN A 277 -8.22 -2.03 6.15
N HIS A 278 -8.85 -3.15 5.79
CA HIS A 278 -10.25 -3.48 6.13
C HIS A 278 -11.30 -2.47 5.66
N ARG A 279 -10.96 -1.66 4.64
CA ARG A 279 -11.88 -0.75 3.98
C ARG A 279 -12.64 -1.48 2.86
N PHE A 280 -13.52 -2.38 3.25
CA PHE A 280 -14.19 -3.30 2.33
C PHE A 280 -15.10 -2.59 1.31
N SER A 281 -15.72 -1.47 1.67
CA SER A 281 -16.52 -0.67 0.74
C SER A 281 -15.66 -0.13 -0.41
N ASP A 282 -14.49 0.43 -0.11
CA ASP A 282 -13.56 0.95 -1.11
C ASP A 282 -13.02 -0.18 -2.01
N ALA A 283 -12.59 -1.29 -1.40
CA ALA A 283 -12.09 -2.44 -2.13
C ALA A 283 -13.13 -2.97 -3.13
N ARG A 284 -14.39 -3.10 -2.70
CA ARG A 284 -15.51 -3.54 -3.54
C ARG A 284 -15.75 -2.59 -4.69
N ASN A 285 -15.77 -1.28 -4.44
CA ASN A 285 -16.01 -0.28 -5.47
C ASN A 285 -14.89 -0.28 -6.52
N TYR A 286 -13.62 -0.39 -6.10
CA TYR A 286 -12.50 -0.54 -7.03
C TYR A 286 -12.60 -1.82 -7.87
N LEU A 287 -12.95 -2.96 -7.27
CA LEU A 287 -13.13 -4.22 -7.99
C LEU A 287 -14.28 -4.15 -8.99
N ALA A 288 -15.40 -3.55 -8.60
CA ALA A 288 -16.56 -3.38 -9.45
C ALA A 288 -16.28 -2.43 -10.63
N ALA A 289 -15.64 -1.27 -10.38
CA ALA A 289 -15.24 -0.33 -11.42
C ALA A 289 -14.23 -0.94 -12.39
N THR A 290 -13.24 -1.67 -11.88
CA THR A 290 -12.26 -2.36 -12.73
C THR A 290 -12.93 -3.43 -13.59
N GLN A 291 -13.84 -4.21 -13.02
CA GLN A 291 -14.58 -5.22 -13.79
C GLN A 291 -15.46 -4.59 -14.87
N TYR A 292 -16.17 -3.50 -14.55
CA TYR A 292 -16.97 -2.75 -15.52
C TYR A 292 -16.13 -2.33 -16.73
N ILE A 293 -14.96 -1.70 -16.51
CA ILE A 293 -14.07 -1.29 -17.60
C ILE A 293 -13.57 -2.47 -18.43
N LEU A 294 -13.20 -3.59 -17.79
CA LEU A 294 -12.76 -4.77 -18.52
C LEU A 294 -13.87 -5.43 -19.34
N ASP A 295 -15.13 -5.30 -18.92
CA ASP A 295 -16.28 -5.78 -19.66
C ASP A 295 -16.60 -4.85 -20.84
N GLU A 296 -16.53 -3.53 -20.67
CA GLU A 296 -16.65 -2.55 -21.76
C GLU A 296 -15.51 -2.72 -22.79
N TYR A 297 -14.27 -2.78 -22.34
CA TYR A 297 -13.11 -3.00 -23.21
C TYR A 297 -13.26 -4.29 -24.03
N ARG A 298 -13.81 -5.35 -23.43
CA ARG A 298 -14.10 -6.59 -24.14
C ARG A 298 -15.20 -6.42 -25.21
N LYS A 299 -16.23 -5.62 -24.94
CA LYS A 299 -17.29 -5.33 -25.93
C LYS A 299 -16.70 -4.59 -27.13
N GLU A 300 -15.86 -3.60 -26.89
CA GLU A 300 -15.19 -2.82 -27.93
C GLU A 300 -14.24 -3.69 -28.78
N LEU A 301 -13.39 -4.51 -28.15
CA LEU A 301 -12.52 -5.45 -28.87
C LEU A 301 -13.29 -6.39 -29.79
N LYS A 302 -14.47 -6.86 -29.36
CA LYS A 302 -15.34 -7.71 -30.18
C LYS A 302 -15.96 -6.95 -31.34
N ALA A 303 -16.44 -5.73 -31.10
CA ALA A 303 -17.07 -4.89 -32.11
C ALA A 303 -16.08 -4.55 -33.24
N ASN A 304 -14.84 -4.26 -32.88
CA ASN A 304 -13.80 -3.89 -33.83
C ASN A 304 -13.04 -5.10 -34.43
N GLN A 305 -13.51 -6.33 -34.18
CA GLN A 305 -12.86 -7.59 -34.59
C GLN A 305 -11.39 -7.74 -34.16
N TYR A 306 -10.88 -6.85 -33.31
CA TYR A 306 -9.64 -7.01 -32.57
C TYR A 306 -9.84 -8.04 -31.45
N LEU A 307 -10.10 -9.29 -31.81
CA LEU A 307 -9.86 -10.39 -30.90
C LEU A 307 -8.40 -10.78 -31.07
N PRO A 308 -7.59 -10.66 -30.00
CA PRO A 308 -6.51 -11.61 -29.89
C PRO A 308 -6.58 -12.34 -28.57
N ALA A 309 -5.82 -13.41 -28.49
CA ALA A 309 -5.22 -13.90 -27.27
C ALA A 309 -4.36 -12.79 -26.61
N ASN A 310 -4.94 -11.64 -26.25
CA ASN A 310 -4.26 -10.57 -25.55
C ASN A 310 -3.97 -11.08 -24.13
N THR A 311 -2.75 -11.58 -23.98
CA THR A 311 -2.24 -12.14 -22.72
C THR A 311 -2.37 -11.14 -21.58
N ASN A 312 -2.21 -9.83 -21.85
CA ASN A 312 -2.34 -8.78 -20.85
C ASN A 312 -3.79 -8.64 -20.38
N TYR A 313 -4.78 -8.64 -21.28
CA TYR A 313 -6.19 -8.64 -20.89
C TYR A 313 -6.55 -9.83 -19.99
N ARG A 314 -6.10 -11.03 -20.37
CA ARG A 314 -6.34 -12.23 -19.56
C ARG A 314 -5.68 -12.13 -18.19
N LEU A 315 -4.47 -11.60 -18.12
CA LEU A 315 -3.76 -11.39 -16.86
C LEU A 315 -4.51 -10.42 -15.93
N VAL A 316 -4.91 -9.24 -16.43
CA VAL A 316 -5.64 -8.25 -15.63
C VAL A 316 -7.00 -8.79 -15.18
N LYS A 317 -7.69 -9.51 -16.05
CA LYS A 317 -8.94 -10.19 -15.69
C LYS A 317 -8.74 -11.25 -14.60
N THR A 318 -7.64 -11.99 -14.65
CA THR A 318 -7.26 -12.93 -13.58
C THR A 318 -6.93 -12.20 -12.28
N ASN A 319 -6.30 -11.01 -12.33
CA ASN A 319 -6.05 -10.18 -11.15
C ASN A 319 -7.36 -9.71 -10.51
N VAL A 320 -8.35 -9.27 -11.30
CA VAL A 320 -9.69 -8.91 -10.79
C VAL A 320 -10.38 -10.12 -10.15
N ALA A 321 -10.29 -11.29 -10.79
CA ALA A 321 -10.79 -12.52 -10.18
C ALA A 321 -10.10 -12.83 -8.85
N TYR A 322 -8.78 -12.67 -8.78
CA TYR A 322 -8.01 -12.83 -7.55
C TYR A 322 -8.44 -11.83 -6.48
N GLY A 323 -8.63 -10.57 -6.85
CA GLY A 323 -9.12 -9.53 -5.95
C GLY A 323 -10.51 -9.82 -5.39
N TRP A 324 -11.47 -10.25 -6.21
CA TRP A 324 -12.79 -10.68 -5.69
C TRP A 324 -12.70 -11.88 -4.75
N ALA A 325 -11.83 -12.84 -5.05
CA ALA A 325 -11.64 -14.02 -4.22
C ALA A 325 -11.03 -13.65 -2.85
N THR A 326 -9.95 -12.86 -2.85
CA THR A 326 -9.27 -12.43 -1.62
C THR A 326 -10.11 -11.47 -0.80
N TYR A 327 -10.82 -10.54 -1.43
CA TYR A 327 -11.80 -9.66 -0.80
C TYR A 327 -12.82 -10.46 0.02
N SER A 328 -13.47 -11.43 -0.62
CA SER A 328 -14.52 -12.23 0.00
C SER A 328 -13.98 -13.11 1.12
N ASN A 329 -12.78 -13.69 0.91
CA ASN A 329 -12.11 -14.53 1.90
C ASN A 329 -11.71 -13.72 3.14
N MET A 330 -11.17 -12.50 2.96
CA MET A 330 -10.76 -11.61 4.05
C MET A 330 -11.95 -11.03 4.81
N LEU A 331 -13.04 -10.67 4.11
CA LEU A 331 -14.26 -10.23 4.77
C LEU A 331 -14.86 -11.35 5.63
N LEU A 332 -14.84 -12.60 5.13
CA LEU A 332 -15.30 -13.77 5.88
C LEU A 332 -14.42 -14.05 7.10
N LEU A 333 -13.08 -13.98 6.96
CA LEU A 333 -12.14 -14.10 8.08
C LEU A 333 -12.40 -13.06 9.16
N ARG A 334 -12.51 -11.78 8.79
CA ARG A 334 -12.73 -10.71 9.76
C ARG A 334 -14.10 -10.81 10.43
N SER A 335 -15.11 -11.25 9.68
CA SER A 335 -16.43 -11.56 10.24
C SER A 335 -16.34 -12.69 11.28
N LYS A 336 -15.61 -13.77 11.00
CA LYS A 336 -15.29 -14.83 11.98
C LYS A 336 -14.60 -14.26 13.22
N CYS A 337 -13.57 -13.42 13.06
CA CYS A 337 -12.88 -12.79 14.20
C CYS A 337 -13.81 -11.92 15.05
N LYS A 338 -14.69 -11.11 14.43
CA LYS A 338 -15.66 -10.28 15.17
C LYS A 338 -16.67 -11.13 15.93
N LEU A 339 -17.14 -12.23 15.34
CA LEU A 339 -18.02 -13.20 16.01
C LEU A 339 -17.37 -13.77 17.29
N TYR A 340 -16.10 -14.19 17.22
CA TYR A 340 -15.39 -14.71 18.40
C TYR A 340 -15.17 -13.67 19.50
N LYS A 341 -14.82 -12.42 19.15
CA LYS A 341 -14.69 -11.34 20.13
C LYS A 341 -16.01 -11.08 20.86
N PHE A 342 -17.11 -11.05 20.13
CA PHE A 342 -18.45 -10.89 20.69
C PHE A 342 -18.82 -12.04 21.64
N CYS A 343 -18.57 -13.29 21.24
CA CYS A 343 -18.81 -14.45 22.10
C CYS A 343 -17.93 -14.44 23.36
N SER A 344 -16.65 -14.06 23.26
CA SER A 344 -15.72 -13.99 24.39
C SER A 344 -16.11 -12.90 25.41
N GLN A 345 -16.53 -11.72 24.94
CA GLN A 345 -16.97 -10.62 25.80
C GLN A 345 -18.29 -10.94 26.51
N ASN A 346 -19.24 -11.57 25.83
CA ASN A 346 -20.52 -11.98 26.44
C ASN A 346 -20.35 -13.14 27.44
N CYS A 347 -19.39 -14.04 27.23
CA CYS A 347 -19.08 -15.09 28.21
C CYS A 347 -18.44 -14.55 29.50
N LYS A 348 -17.73 -13.41 29.44
CA LYS A 348 -17.16 -12.75 30.63
C LYS A 348 -18.21 -12.04 31.47
N THR A 349 -19.18 -11.36 30.82
CA THR A 349 -20.28 -10.67 31.50
C THR A 349 -21.27 -11.61 32.19
N ILE A 350 -21.35 -12.89 31.78
CA ILE A 350 -22.20 -13.89 32.45
C ILE A 350 -21.52 -14.48 33.70
N ARG A 351 -20.18 -14.42 33.82
CA ARG A 351 -19.44 -14.92 35.00
C ARG A 351 -19.26 -13.87 36.10
N GLU A 352 -19.38 -12.59 35.77
CA GLU A 352 -19.28 -11.49 36.74
C GLU A 352 -20.66 -10.89 36.97
N GLY A 353 -21.42 -11.52 37.88
CA GLY A 353 -22.58 -10.88 38.48
C GLY A 353 -22.15 -9.61 39.21
N ALA A 354 -22.86 -8.51 38.94
CA ALA A 354 -22.87 -7.27 39.72
C ALA A 354 -21.53 -6.55 39.90
N SER A 355 -21.10 -5.81 38.88
CA SER A 355 -20.53 -4.48 39.09
C SER A 355 -20.69 -3.64 37.83
N GLY A 356 -21.47 -2.56 37.94
CA GLY A 356 -21.64 -1.58 36.89
C GLY A 356 -20.33 -0.86 36.61
N SER A 357 -19.65 -1.29 35.56
CA SER A 357 -18.55 -0.56 34.95
C SER A 357 -18.72 -0.72 33.45
N THR A 358 -19.38 0.27 32.84
CA THR A 358 -19.35 0.52 31.41
C THR A 358 -17.92 0.86 31.02
N SER A 359 -17.07 -0.14 30.80
CA SER A 359 -15.81 0.06 30.11
C SER A 359 -16.12 0.09 28.62
N SER A 360 -16.34 1.31 28.14
CA SER A 360 -16.30 1.65 26.72
C SER A 360 -14.92 1.29 26.17
N VAL A 361 -14.80 0.06 25.68
CA VAL A 361 -13.79 -0.29 24.67
C VAL A 361 -14.56 -0.67 23.41
N GLU A 362 -15.43 0.25 22.98
CA GLU A 362 -15.50 0.56 21.56
C GLU A 362 -14.13 1.18 21.23
N SER A 363 -13.16 0.33 20.91
CA SER A 363 -12.20 0.76 19.91
C SER A 363 -13.02 0.84 18.62
N GLU A 364 -13.67 1.98 18.44
CA GLU A 364 -14.07 2.48 17.15
C GLU A 364 -12.85 2.26 16.24
N GLU A 365 -12.89 1.20 15.43
CA GLU A 365 -12.34 1.28 14.09
C GLU A 365 -13.18 2.40 13.47
N GLU A 366 -12.83 3.67 13.73
CA GLU A 366 -13.33 4.84 13.03
C GLU A 366 -13.04 4.54 11.56
N SER A 367 -14.03 3.93 10.89
CA SER A 367 -13.94 3.65 9.49
C SER A 367 -14.01 5.02 8.85
N ALA A 368 -12.84 5.59 8.53
CA ALA A 368 -12.74 6.77 7.70
C ALA A 368 -13.76 6.64 6.57
N GLU A 369 -14.55 7.70 6.36
CA GLU A 369 -15.66 7.69 5.41
C GLU A 369 -15.24 7.05 4.08
N PRO A 370 -16.05 6.15 3.51
CA PRO A 370 -15.73 5.50 2.24
C PRO A 370 -15.31 6.54 1.20
N LEU A 371 -14.28 6.20 0.42
CA LEU A 371 -13.85 7.07 -0.66
C LEU A 371 -14.97 7.18 -1.70
N THR A 372 -15.37 8.41 -1.99
CA THR A 372 -16.51 8.69 -2.85
C THR A 372 -16.16 8.49 -4.33
N PHE A 373 -16.93 7.66 -5.02
CA PHE A 373 -16.84 7.48 -6.49
C PHE A 373 -17.81 8.43 -7.21
N THR A 374 -17.70 9.73 -6.94
CA THR A 374 -18.66 10.76 -7.36
C THR A 374 -18.56 11.17 -8.84
N TRP A 375 -17.58 10.63 -9.59
CA TRP A 375 -17.29 11.09 -10.95
C TRP A 375 -18.02 10.30 -12.03
N GLY A 376 -18.74 11.00 -12.92
CA GLY A 376 -19.29 10.44 -14.18
C GLY A 376 -20.36 9.35 -14.01
N ASN A 377 -21.16 9.41 -12.95
CA ASN A 377 -22.13 8.39 -12.54
C ASN A 377 -21.50 6.99 -12.40
N LEU A 378 -20.21 6.92 -12.05
CA LEU A 378 -19.51 5.65 -11.91
C LEU A 378 -20.18 4.73 -10.89
N GLU A 379 -20.61 5.28 -9.75
CA GLU A 379 -21.35 4.54 -8.73
C GLU A 379 -22.61 3.86 -9.28
N GLU A 380 -23.39 4.57 -10.10
CA GLU A 380 -24.58 4.03 -10.76
C GLU A 380 -24.22 2.91 -11.76
N ARG A 381 -23.16 3.11 -12.55
CA ARG A 381 -22.68 2.14 -13.55
C ARG A 381 -22.16 0.83 -12.92
N ILE A 382 -21.61 0.89 -11.71
CA ILE A 382 -21.03 -0.29 -11.04
C ILE A 382 -21.97 -0.95 -10.04
N LYS A 383 -23.13 -0.35 -9.76
CA LYS A 383 -24.08 -0.79 -8.72
C LYS A 383 -24.45 -2.26 -8.84
N ASP A 384 -24.73 -2.75 -10.04
CA ASP A 384 -25.09 -4.15 -10.30
C ASP A 384 -23.93 -5.13 -10.09
N ILE A 385 -22.69 -4.65 -10.24
CA ILE A 385 -21.50 -5.46 -9.98
C ILE A 385 -21.18 -5.44 -8.49
N ALA A 386 -21.19 -4.25 -7.87
CA ALA A 386 -20.91 -4.06 -6.46
C ALA A 386 -21.92 -4.80 -5.56
N SER A 387 -23.22 -4.80 -5.92
CA SER A 387 -24.27 -5.48 -5.15
C SER A 387 -24.19 -7.02 -5.15
N GLN A 388 -23.29 -7.63 -5.94
CA GLN A 388 -23.11 -9.09 -5.95
C GLN A 388 -22.50 -9.62 -4.64
N VAL A 389 -21.91 -8.75 -3.84
CA VAL A 389 -21.25 -9.11 -2.59
C VAL A 389 -21.39 -7.98 -1.56
N THR A 390 -21.65 -8.34 -0.30
CA THR A 390 -21.71 -7.35 0.78
C THR A 390 -20.32 -6.78 1.07
N ASP A 391 -20.28 -5.53 1.52
CA ASP A 391 -19.12 -4.85 2.09
C ASP A 391 -19.15 -4.77 3.62
N THR A 392 -20.20 -5.27 4.25
CA THR A 392 -20.33 -5.30 5.70
C THR A 392 -19.93 -6.66 6.26
N TYR A 393 -19.51 -6.67 7.53
CA TYR A 393 -19.27 -7.93 8.24
C TYR A 393 -20.55 -8.76 8.33
N VAL A 394 -20.40 -10.07 8.15
CA VAL A 394 -21.51 -11.02 8.23
C VAL A 394 -21.57 -11.65 9.61
N THR A 395 -22.77 -11.91 10.12
CA THR A 395 -22.99 -12.46 11.47
C THR A 395 -23.70 -13.80 11.46
N ASN A 396 -24.29 -14.20 10.34
CA ASN A 396 -25.08 -15.41 10.20
C ASN A 396 -24.55 -16.31 9.08
N TRP A 397 -24.97 -17.58 9.11
CA TRP A 397 -24.53 -18.58 8.14
C TRP A 397 -24.96 -18.28 6.70
N VAL A 398 -26.15 -17.70 6.48
CA VAL A 398 -26.69 -17.47 5.14
C VAL A 398 -25.79 -16.48 4.39
N ASP A 399 -25.47 -15.35 5.02
CA ASP A 399 -24.63 -14.32 4.42
C ASP A 399 -23.18 -14.78 4.29
N ALA A 400 -22.65 -15.48 5.31
CA ALA A 400 -21.33 -16.10 5.25
C ALA A 400 -21.21 -17.13 4.10
N ASN A 401 -22.28 -17.89 3.85
CA ASN A 401 -22.32 -18.84 2.76
C ASN A 401 -22.36 -18.15 1.39
N LEU A 402 -23.01 -16.99 1.26
CA LEU A 402 -22.95 -16.17 0.04
C LEU A 402 -21.51 -15.70 -0.25
N LEU A 403 -20.80 -15.19 0.77
CA LEU A 403 -19.37 -14.82 0.65
C LEU A 403 -18.51 -16.03 0.25
N PHE A 404 -18.74 -17.18 0.86
CA PHE A 404 -18.05 -18.42 0.53
C PHE A 404 -18.29 -18.84 -0.93
N LEU A 405 -19.54 -18.83 -1.40
CA LEU A 405 -19.87 -19.18 -2.79
C LEU A 405 -19.23 -18.21 -3.78
N HIS A 406 -19.24 -16.91 -3.45
CA HIS A 406 -18.60 -15.88 -4.25
C HIS A 406 -17.08 -16.09 -4.33
N SER A 407 -16.40 -16.23 -3.18
CA SER A 407 -14.96 -16.52 -3.09
C SER A 407 -14.56 -17.75 -3.90
N THR A 408 -15.22 -18.88 -3.66
CA THR A 408 -14.86 -20.16 -4.29
C THR A 408 -15.15 -20.19 -5.78
N LYS A 409 -16.17 -19.46 -6.27
CA LYS A 409 -16.42 -19.25 -7.71
C LYS A 409 -15.20 -18.63 -8.38
N TRP A 410 -14.61 -17.60 -7.76
CA TRP A 410 -13.46 -16.90 -8.31
C TRP A 410 -12.17 -17.72 -8.19
N PHE A 411 -11.87 -18.34 -7.05
CA PHE A 411 -10.71 -19.24 -6.93
C PHE A 411 -10.74 -20.40 -7.93
N ARG A 412 -11.92 -20.99 -8.21
CA ARG A 412 -12.06 -22.03 -9.24
C ARG A 412 -11.74 -21.50 -10.65
N LYS A 413 -12.14 -20.26 -10.98
CA LYS A 413 -11.79 -19.64 -12.27
C LYS A 413 -10.28 -19.42 -12.38
N ILE A 414 -9.65 -18.92 -11.32
CA ILE A 414 -8.21 -18.68 -11.23
C ILE A 414 -7.44 -20.00 -11.40
N ARG A 415 -7.80 -21.05 -10.65
CA ARG A 415 -7.21 -22.38 -10.76
C ARG A 415 -7.28 -22.90 -12.20
N LYS A 416 -8.46 -22.84 -12.83
CA LYS A 416 -8.64 -23.29 -14.23
C LYS A 416 -7.78 -22.49 -15.21
N TYR A 417 -7.57 -21.21 -14.98
CA TYR A 417 -6.73 -20.36 -15.82
C TYR A 417 -5.26 -20.76 -15.73
N PHE A 418 -4.72 -20.87 -14.51
CA PHE A 418 -3.31 -21.18 -14.30
C PHE A 418 -2.93 -22.62 -14.65
N LEU A 419 -3.84 -23.59 -14.43
CA LEU A 419 -3.64 -24.96 -14.93
C LEU A 419 -3.47 -25.00 -16.45
N LYS A 420 -4.28 -24.23 -17.20
CA LYS A 420 -4.14 -24.14 -18.66
C LYS A 420 -2.84 -23.48 -19.12
N LYS A 421 -2.20 -22.71 -18.23
CA LYS A 421 -0.92 -22.04 -18.50
C LYS A 421 0.30 -22.85 -18.06
N GLY A 422 0.10 -23.99 -17.39
CA GLY A 422 1.19 -24.76 -16.78
C GLY A 422 1.77 -24.09 -15.54
N GLU A 423 1.10 -23.07 -14.99
CA GLU A 423 1.56 -22.34 -13.80
C GLU A 423 1.01 -23.00 -12.54
N ILE A 424 1.65 -24.09 -12.13
CA ILE A 424 1.11 -25.04 -11.15
C ILE A 424 1.02 -24.40 -9.76
N PHE A 425 2.03 -23.66 -9.32
CA PHE A 425 2.02 -22.96 -8.03
C PHE A 425 0.75 -22.12 -7.83
N PHE A 426 0.39 -21.27 -8.80
CA PHE A 426 -0.80 -20.41 -8.67
C PHE A 426 -2.10 -21.21 -8.71
N ALA A 427 -2.14 -22.32 -9.45
CA ALA A 427 -3.28 -23.21 -9.47
C ALA A 427 -3.50 -23.92 -8.13
N ILE A 428 -2.42 -24.41 -7.51
CA ILE A 428 -2.46 -25.06 -6.18
C ILE A 428 -2.79 -24.03 -5.12
N ASN A 429 -2.17 -22.84 -5.14
CA ASN A 429 -2.47 -21.76 -4.21
C ASN A 429 -3.95 -21.36 -4.25
N ALA A 430 -4.57 -21.28 -5.45
CA ALA A 430 -6.00 -21.05 -5.58
C ALA A 430 -6.85 -22.19 -4.99
N ALA A 431 -6.40 -23.45 -5.08
CA ALA A 431 -7.07 -24.58 -4.44
C ALA A 431 -6.95 -24.54 -2.91
N TYR A 432 -5.77 -24.21 -2.40
CA TYR A 432 -5.48 -24.03 -0.98
C TYR A 432 -6.34 -22.91 -0.39
N ASN A 433 -6.44 -21.76 -1.05
CA ASN A 433 -7.31 -20.69 -0.55
C ASN A 433 -8.79 -21.09 -0.45
N VAL A 434 -9.27 -22.05 -1.25
CA VAL A 434 -10.63 -22.61 -1.07
C VAL A 434 -10.74 -23.41 0.22
N THR A 435 -9.71 -24.16 0.63
CA THR A 435 -9.70 -24.91 1.90
C THR A 435 -9.73 -23.95 3.09
N VAL A 436 -9.00 -22.83 2.97
CA VAL A 436 -9.01 -21.74 3.94
C VAL A 436 -10.40 -21.09 4.03
N THR A 437 -11.08 -20.82 2.91
CA THR A 437 -12.46 -20.29 2.95
C THR A 437 -13.45 -21.26 3.63
N TYR A 438 -13.26 -22.58 3.51
CA TYR A 438 -14.06 -23.56 4.25
C TYR A 438 -13.88 -23.43 5.77
N GLU A 439 -12.65 -23.24 6.22
CA GLU A 439 -12.36 -23.02 7.65
C GLU A 439 -13.09 -21.78 8.17
N TYR A 440 -13.14 -20.70 7.39
CA TYR A 440 -13.79 -19.48 7.84
C TYR A 440 -15.31 -19.63 7.90
N LEU A 441 -15.91 -20.32 6.94
CA LEU A 441 -17.36 -20.56 6.91
C LEU A 441 -17.83 -21.46 8.06
N GLU A 442 -17.01 -22.41 8.48
CA GLU A 442 -17.36 -23.40 9.50
C GLU A 442 -17.68 -22.76 10.86
N SER A 443 -17.03 -21.64 11.22
CA SER A 443 -17.31 -20.89 12.45
C SER A 443 -18.74 -20.33 12.54
N PHE A 444 -19.47 -20.26 11.44
CA PHE A 444 -20.86 -19.80 11.41
C PHE A 444 -21.88 -20.94 11.56
N ARG A 445 -21.42 -22.19 11.75
CA ARG A 445 -22.28 -23.36 11.94
C ARG A 445 -22.33 -23.77 13.40
N LEU A 446 -23.54 -23.93 13.94
CA LEU A 446 -23.76 -24.49 15.28
C LEU A 446 -23.78 -26.03 15.29
N CYS A 447 -24.26 -26.65 14.20
CA CYS A 447 -24.44 -28.11 14.14
C CYS A 447 -23.10 -28.87 13.98
N ARG A 448 -22.71 -29.64 15.00
CA ARG A 448 -21.54 -30.53 15.05
C ARG A 448 -21.38 -31.40 13.80
N ASN A 449 -22.42 -32.15 13.42
CA ASN A 449 -22.37 -33.05 12.26
C ASN A 449 -22.06 -32.32 10.95
N THR A 450 -22.52 -31.07 10.82
CA THR A 450 -22.22 -30.25 9.65
C THR A 450 -20.76 -29.79 9.65
N ARG A 451 -20.25 -29.38 10.83
CA ARG A 451 -18.84 -28.99 11.02
C ARG A 451 -17.90 -30.15 10.71
N ILE A 452 -18.19 -31.35 11.22
CA ILE A 452 -17.43 -32.58 10.91
C ILE A 452 -17.41 -32.84 9.40
N LYS A 453 -18.56 -32.77 8.71
CA LYS A 453 -18.63 -32.96 7.24
C LYS A 453 -17.79 -31.92 6.48
N MET A 454 -17.77 -30.66 6.94
CA MET A 454 -16.97 -29.60 6.34
C MET A 454 -15.47 -29.84 6.54
N HIS A 455 -15.02 -30.19 7.74
CA HIS A 455 -13.61 -30.50 8.01
C HIS A 455 -13.13 -31.75 7.27
N LYS A 456 -13.93 -32.82 7.20
CA LYS A 456 -13.59 -34.00 6.37
C LYS A 456 -13.45 -33.64 4.89
N ARG A 457 -14.25 -32.68 4.40
CA ARG A 457 -14.09 -32.17 3.03
C ARG A 457 -12.81 -31.34 2.88
N ARG A 458 -12.50 -30.48 3.86
CA ARG A 458 -11.26 -29.68 3.89
C ARG A 458 -10.03 -30.58 3.87
N VAL A 459 -9.96 -31.58 4.73
CA VAL A 459 -8.84 -32.55 4.80
C VAL A 459 -8.64 -33.24 3.46
N ARG A 460 -9.70 -33.76 2.83
CA ARG A 460 -9.58 -34.37 1.49
C ARG A 460 -8.98 -33.40 0.46
N MET A 461 -9.42 -32.15 0.46
CA MET A 461 -8.86 -31.14 -0.45
C MET A 461 -7.39 -30.82 -0.14
N LEU A 462 -7.00 -30.78 1.13
CA LEU A 462 -5.60 -30.59 1.54
C LEU A 462 -4.74 -31.78 1.13
N ASN A 463 -5.25 -33.02 1.22
CA ASN A 463 -4.56 -34.22 0.74
C ASN A 463 -4.31 -34.15 -0.77
N ASP A 464 -5.33 -33.80 -1.55
CA ASP A 464 -5.19 -33.60 -3.00
C ASP A 464 -4.14 -32.53 -3.32
N ILE A 465 -4.06 -31.47 -2.52
CA ILE A 465 -3.06 -30.41 -2.65
C ILE A 465 -1.65 -30.92 -2.33
N CYS A 466 -1.48 -31.66 -1.23
CA CYS A 466 -0.19 -32.24 -0.84
C CYS A 466 0.38 -33.13 -1.95
N VAL A 467 -0.43 -34.03 -2.51
CA VAL A 467 -0.01 -34.96 -3.57
C VAL A 467 0.56 -34.19 -4.76
N ILE A 468 -0.15 -33.16 -5.22
CA ILE A 468 0.32 -32.35 -6.35
C ILE A 468 1.55 -31.53 -5.93
N ALA A 469 1.51 -30.85 -4.78
CA ALA A 469 2.58 -29.95 -4.35
C ALA A 469 3.93 -30.67 -4.09
N LEU A 470 3.90 -31.95 -3.71
CA LEU A 470 5.10 -32.78 -3.54
C LEU A 470 5.93 -32.93 -4.83
N GLU A 471 5.29 -32.91 -5.99
CA GLU A 471 5.94 -33.07 -7.29
C GLU A 471 6.59 -31.77 -7.79
N HIS A 472 6.38 -30.63 -7.10
CA HIS A 472 6.77 -29.30 -7.57
C HIS A 472 7.64 -28.56 -6.56
N HIS A 473 8.90 -28.33 -6.92
CA HIS A 473 9.88 -27.66 -6.06
C HIS A 473 9.42 -26.25 -5.63
N GLU A 474 8.80 -25.51 -6.54
CA GLU A 474 8.26 -24.17 -6.29
C GLU A 474 7.09 -24.14 -5.29
N CYS A 475 6.54 -25.30 -4.92
CA CYS A 475 5.42 -25.41 -4.00
C CYS A 475 5.82 -25.78 -2.56
N LYS A 476 7.12 -25.89 -2.24
CA LYS A 476 7.59 -26.33 -0.90
C LYS A 476 7.05 -25.49 0.25
N GLU A 477 7.00 -24.17 0.12
CA GLU A 477 6.45 -23.29 1.17
C GLU A 477 4.94 -23.52 1.36
N LEU A 478 4.20 -23.66 0.26
CA LEU A 478 2.77 -23.95 0.28
C LEU A 478 2.49 -25.35 0.85
N LEU A 479 3.37 -26.31 0.55
CA LEU A 479 3.30 -27.66 1.08
C LEU A 479 3.49 -27.67 2.60
N LEU A 480 4.44 -26.87 3.11
CA LEU A 480 4.65 -26.69 4.54
C LEU A 480 3.38 -26.15 5.23
N ALA A 481 2.78 -25.10 4.67
CA ALA A 481 1.50 -24.56 5.16
C ALA A 481 0.36 -25.59 5.08
N THR A 482 0.33 -26.40 4.03
CA THR A 482 -0.69 -27.44 3.85
C THR A 482 -0.56 -28.54 4.91
N TYR A 483 0.65 -28.99 5.25
CA TYR A 483 0.85 -29.96 6.34
C TYR A 483 0.40 -29.40 7.69
N PHE A 484 0.74 -28.16 7.99
CA PHE A 484 0.31 -27.49 9.22
C PHE A 484 -1.22 -27.40 9.31
N ASP A 485 -1.88 -26.99 8.23
CA ASP A 485 -3.35 -26.93 8.16
C ASP A 485 -4.01 -28.30 8.29
N ARG A 486 -3.38 -29.38 7.80
CA ARG A 486 -3.85 -30.75 7.99
C ARG A 486 -3.81 -31.15 9.46
N ILE A 487 -2.69 -30.91 10.13
CA ILE A 487 -2.52 -31.19 11.56
C ILE A 487 -3.61 -30.49 12.37
N ILE A 488 -3.83 -29.19 12.12
CA ILE A 488 -4.90 -28.43 12.77
C ILE A 488 -6.27 -29.04 12.46
N SER A 489 -6.54 -29.38 11.20
CA SER A 489 -7.83 -29.92 10.78
C SER A 489 -8.14 -31.29 11.41
N TYR A 490 -7.15 -32.17 11.55
CA TYR A 490 -7.29 -33.43 12.28
C TYR A 490 -7.54 -33.18 13.76
N GLY A 491 -6.80 -32.26 14.39
CA GLY A 491 -7.02 -31.84 15.77
C GLY A 491 -8.45 -31.38 16.03
N VAL A 492 -8.98 -30.53 15.15
CA VAL A 492 -10.37 -30.06 15.24
C VAL A 492 -11.38 -31.18 15.03
N LEU A 493 -11.15 -32.10 14.08
CA LEU A 493 -12.02 -33.27 13.88
C LEU A 493 -12.08 -34.15 15.13
N MET A 494 -10.93 -34.44 15.74
CA MET A 494 -10.86 -35.22 16.99
C MET A 494 -11.57 -34.48 18.13
N GLY A 495 -11.31 -33.18 18.32
CA GLY A 495 -12.00 -32.38 19.34
C GLY A 495 -13.53 -32.33 19.15
N LEU A 496 -14.00 -32.21 17.91
CA LEU A 496 -15.42 -32.30 17.57
C LEU A 496 -15.99 -33.70 17.77
N MET A 497 -15.19 -34.76 17.72
CA MET A 497 -15.63 -36.12 18.00
C MET A 497 -15.71 -36.41 19.51
N LEU A 498 -14.87 -35.74 20.31
CA LEU A 498 -14.75 -35.92 21.76
C LEU A 498 -15.68 -35.00 22.59
N THR A 499 -16.27 -33.96 22.00
CA THR A 499 -17.14 -32.99 22.70
C THR A 499 -18.58 -33.50 22.86
N GLU A 500 -18.83 -34.33 23.88
CA GLU A 500 -20.00 -34.39 24.80
C GLU A 500 -19.91 -35.64 25.70
N ASP A 501 -20.33 -35.50 26.97
CA ASP A 501 -20.23 -36.48 28.05
C ASP A 501 -21.27 -37.64 28.01
N ASP A 502 -22.16 -37.74 27.01
CA ASP A 502 -23.31 -38.67 27.05
C ASP A 502 -23.61 -39.45 25.73
N ILE A 503 -22.67 -39.55 24.80
CA ILE A 503 -22.81 -40.44 23.62
C ILE A 503 -21.67 -41.47 23.64
N GLU A 504 -22.02 -42.76 23.76
CA GLU A 504 -21.06 -43.85 23.49
C GLU A 504 -20.46 -43.65 22.10
N ILE A 505 -19.19 -43.26 22.07
CA ILE A 505 -18.40 -43.16 20.83
C ILE A 505 -18.49 -44.51 20.14
N THR A 506 -19.06 -44.53 18.94
CA THR A 506 -19.21 -45.77 18.19
C THR A 506 -17.85 -46.36 17.85
N GLU A 507 -17.75 -47.68 17.72
CA GLU A 507 -16.48 -48.32 17.33
C GLU A 507 -15.94 -47.78 15.99
N LYS A 508 -16.84 -47.40 15.09
CA LYS A 508 -16.52 -46.73 13.82
C LYS A 508 -15.89 -45.34 14.03
N GLU A 509 -16.32 -44.59 15.03
CA GLU A 509 -15.75 -43.28 15.35
C GLU A 509 -14.40 -43.42 16.04
N LYS A 510 -14.22 -44.42 16.91
CA LYS A 510 -12.91 -44.74 17.49
C LYS A 510 -11.88 -45.08 16.42
N GLN A 511 -12.26 -45.94 15.46
CA GLN A 511 -11.41 -46.29 14.32
C GLN A 511 -11.04 -45.04 13.50
N GLN A 512 -11.99 -44.14 13.23
CA GLN A 512 -11.73 -42.89 12.51
C GLN A 512 -10.82 -41.94 13.29
N MET A 513 -10.95 -41.85 14.62
CA MET A 513 -10.05 -41.04 15.44
C MET A 513 -8.62 -41.59 15.41
N PHE A 514 -8.45 -42.92 15.44
CA PHE A 514 -7.13 -43.54 15.32
C PHE A 514 -6.49 -43.23 13.96
N GLU A 515 -7.27 -43.34 12.88
CA GLU A 515 -6.83 -42.95 11.53
C GLU A 515 -6.40 -41.47 11.49
N TYR A 516 -7.21 -40.55 12.03
CA TYR A 516 -6.86 -39.12 12.08
C TYR A 516 -5.62 -38.83 12.93
N THR A 517 -5.43 -39.56 14.03
CA THR A 517 -4.23 -39.44 14.86
C THR A 517 -3.00 -39.88 14.06
N SER A 518 -3.06 -41.04 13.41
CA SER A 518 -1.95 -41.56 12.60
C SER A 518 -1.60 -40.61 11.45
N GLU A 519 -2.60 -40.16 10.68
CA GLU A 519 -2.39 -39.22 9.57
C GLU A 519 -1.85 -37.86 10.06
N SER A 520 -2.26 -37.41 11.26
CA SER A 520 -1.74 -36.18 11.86
C SER A 520 -0.27 -36.30 12.26
N VAL A 521 0.14 -37.45 12.81
CA VAL A 521 1.55 -37.72 13.15
C VAL A 521 2.41 -37.73 11.90
N GLU A 522 1.97 -38.43 10.85
CA GLU A 522 2.65 -38.45 9.55
C GLU A 522 2.79 -37.03 8.96
N CYS A 523 1.76 -36.20 9.06
CA CYS A 523 1.84 -34.80 8.63
C CYS A 523 2.87 -34.01 9.42
N TYR A 524 2.97 -34.24 10.73
CA TYR A 524 3.92 -33.56 11.61
C TYR A 524 5.36 -33.95 11.31
N GLU A 525 5.62 -35.24 11.07
CA GLU A 525 6.93 -35.73 10.63
C GLU A 525 7.34 -35.09 9.30
N ASN A 526 6.44 -35.10 8.30
CA ASN A 526 6.68 -34.48 7.00
C ASN A 526 6.92 -32.96 7.11
N TYR A 527 6.16 -32.28 7.96
CA TYR A 527 6.35 -30.86 8.26
C TYR A 527 7.75 -30.59 8.82
N LEU A 528 8.18 -31.35 9.84
CA LEU A 528 9.49 -31.18 10.47
C LEU A 528 10.63 -31.44 9.48
N SER A 529 10.54 -32.52 8.69
CA SER A 529 11.53 -32.84 7.67
C SER A 529 11.65 -31.73 6.64
N LEU A 530 10.53 -31.21 6.13
CA LEU A 530 10.54 -30.13 5.14
C LEU A 530 11.01 -28.80 5.74
N HIS A 531 10.60 -28.48 6.96
CA HIS A 531 11.03 -27.27 7.66
C HIS A 531 12.54 -27.25 7.87
N ALA A 532 13.13 -28.36 8.34
CA ALA A 532 14.57 -28.48 8.53
C ALA A 532 15.37 -28.26 7.23
N LEU A 533 14.85 -28.75 6.10
CA LEU A 533 15.42 -28.52 4.77
C LEU A 533 15.35 -27.06 4.34
N LEU A 534 14.29 -26.33 4.70
CA LEU A 534 14.12 -24.93 4.33
C LEU A 534 14.96 -24.00 5.21
N THR A 535 15.04 -24.26 6.52
CA THR A 535 15.81 -23.43 7.47
C THR A 535 17.32 -23.56 7.35
N SER A 536 17.82 -24.64 6.76
CA SER A 536 19.25 -24.79 6.41
C SER A 536 19.64 -24.02 5.14
N SER A 537 18.67 -23.44 4.44
CA SER A 537 18.87 -22.55 3.29
C SER A 537 18.55 -21.10 3.68
N GLN A 538 19.28 -20.12 3.14
CA GLN A 538 19.33 -18.72 3.57
C GLN A 538 18.08 -17.88 3.18
N PHE A 539 16.88 -18.47 3.16
CA PHE A 539 15.72 -17.95 2.40
C PHE A 539 14.49 -17.50 3.24
N CYS A 540 14.56 -17.38 4.57
CA CYS A 540 13.35 -17.20 5.40
C CYS A 540 13.29 -15.90 6.22
N GLN A 541 12.76 -14.83 5.64
CA GLN A 541 12.24 -13.66 6.41
C GLN A 541 10.74 -13.43 6.19
N THR A 542 10.21 -13.66 4.99
CA THR A 542 8.79 -13.41 4.66
C THR A 542 7.83 -14.49 5.20
N VAL A 543 8.29 -15.74 5.31
CA VAL A 543 7.51 -16.84 5.88
C VAL A 543 7.34 -16.69 7.39
N GLN A 544 8.36 -16.17 8.08
CA GLN A 544 8.34 -16.00 9.54
C GLN A 544 7.23 -15.03 9.98
N THR A 545 6.95 -13.98 9.21
CA THR A 545 5.87 -13.02 9.49
C THR A 545 4.47 -13.62 9.25
N THR A 546 4.31 -14.43 8.21
CA THR A 546 3.03 -15.08 7.88
C THR A 546 2.70 -16.23 8.84
N LEU A 547 3.72 -17.00 9.26
CA LEU A 547 3.61 -18.02 10.29
C LEU A 547 3.32 -17.41 11.67
N MET A 548 4.00 -16.30 12.03
CA MET A 548 3.74 -15.57 13.28
C MET A 548 2.30 -15.02 13.34
N LEU A 549 1.74 -14.57 12.21
CA LEU A 549 0.34 -14.16 12.14
C LEU A 549 -0.64 -15.34 12.33
N HIS A 550 -0.35 -16.51 11.77
CA HIS A 550 -1.18 -17.70 11.98
C HIS A 550 -1.04 -18.27 13.40
N LEU A 551 0.17 -18.26 13.97
CA LEU A 551 0.44 -18.71 15.34
C LEU A 551 -0.16 -17.78 16.41
N ASN A 552 -0.13 -16.46 16.20
CA ASN A 552 -0.79 -15.51 17.10
C ASN A 552 -2.32 -15.59 17.07
N MET A 553 -2.91 -16.14 16.00
CA MET A 553 -4.36 -16.38 15.92
C MET A 553 -4.79 -17.71 16.54
N ALA A 554 -3.94 -18.74 16.51
CA ALA A 554 -4.21 -20.05 17.12
C ALA A 554 -4.12 -20.01 18.66
N SER A 555 -3.27 -19.15 19.23
CA SER A 555 -3.10 -19.01 20.69
C SER A 555 -4.28 -18.36 21.41
N HIS A 556 -5.25 -17.81 20.69
CA HIS A 556 -6.46 -17.18 21.24
C HIS A 556 -7.73 -18.06 21.09
N SER A 557 -7.57 -19.28 20.58
CA SER A 557 -8.64 -20.28 20.42
C SER A 557 -8.42 -21.56 21.25
N GLY A 558 -7.45 -21.53 22.17
CA GLY A 558 -7.26 -22.57 23.20
C GLY A 558 -8.03 -22.25 24.46
#